data_AF-A0A1G5TVY4-F1
#
_entry.id   AF-A0A1G5TVY4-F1
#
_cell.length_a   1.000
_cell.length_b   1.000
_cell.length_c   1.000
_cell.angle_alpha   90.00
_cell.angle_beta   90.00
_cell.angle_gamma   90.00
#
_symmetry.space_group_name_H-M   'P 1'
#
loop_
_entity.id
_entity.type
_entity.pdbx_description
1 polymer ?
#
loop_
_entity_poly.entity_id
_entity_poly.type
_entity_poly.pdbx_seq_one_letter_code
_entity_poly.pdbx_strand_id
1 'polypeptide(L)'
;MSNIDTGHVAGFEAPIHASLGQAILLGGAPRGVAIVNGTIAAAIGLGLQQWLVGIAVWAIGHSIAVFAARRDPDFVPVLLRHLRQKGYLAC
;
A
#
# COMPACT_ATOMS: atom_id res chain seq x y z
N MET A 1 38.60 -22.25 -11.51
CA MET A 1 37.32 -21.59 -11.87
C MET A 1 36.64 -21.17 -10.58
N SER A 2 36.90 -19.93 -10.16
CA SER A 2 36.34 -19.29 -8.97
C SER A 2 34.91 -18.85 -9.23
N ASN A 3 33.97 -19.42 -8.47
CA ASN A 3 32.59 -18.94 -8.43
C ASN A 3 32.61 -17.58 -7.71
N ILE A 4 32.36 -16.49 -8.45
CA ILE A 4 32.12 -15.18 -7.85
C ILE A 4 30.68 -15.24 -7.34
N ASP A 5 30.50 -15.71 -6.11
CA ASP A 5 29.27 -15.51 -5.36
C ASP A 5 29.12 -14.02 -5.08
N THR A 6 28.40 -13.35 -5.99
CA THR A 6 28.14 -11.92 -6.00
C THR A 6 27.44 -11.50 -4.70
N GLY A 7 28.20 -11.17 -3.66
CA GLY A 7 27.80 -10.19 -2.65
C GLY A 7 27.30 -10.67 -1.29
N HIS A 8 27.48 -11.92 -0.87
CA HIS A 8 27.06 -12.35 0.48
C HIS A 8 28.26 -12.58 1.41
N VAL A 9 28.67 -11.55 2.16
CA VAL A 9 29.71 -11.64 3.19
C VAL A 9 29.04 -11.94 4.54
N ALA A 10 29.23 -13.16 5.05
CA ALA A 10 28.69 -13.59 6.33
C ALA A 10 29.14 -12.65 7.46
N GLY A 11 28.19 -11.97 8.10
CA GLY A 11 28.44 -11.08 9.25
C GLY A 11 28.38 -9.57 8.97
N PHE A 12 28.15 -9.13 7.72
CA PHE A 12 28.00 -7.70 7.36
C PHE A 12 26.58 -7.27 6.98
N GLU A 13 25.62 -8.20 6.95
CA GLU A 13 24.20 -7.90 6.70
C GLU A 13 23.41 -7.92 8.01
N ALA A 14 22.87 -6.77 8.40
CA ALA A 14 21.91 -6.66 9.50
C ALA A 14 20.49 -6.56 8.92
N PRO A 15 19.52 -7.36 9.36
CA PRO A 15 18.14 -7.29 8.86
C PRO A 15 17.49 -5.96 9.27
N ILE A 16 17.32 -5.05 8.31
CA ILE A 16 16.65 -3.77 8.53
C ILE A 16 15.15 -3.99 8.39
N HIS A 17 14.40 -3.67 9.44
CA HIS A 17 12.94 -3.71 9.37
C HIS A 17 12.44 -2.59 8.46
N ALA A 18 11.48 -2.91 7.58
CA ALA A 18 10.87 -1.95 6.65
C ALA A 18 10.29 -0.70 7.35
N SER A 19 9.98 -0.79 8.64
CA SER A 19 9.58 0.35 9.49
C SER A 19 10.64 1.45 9.59
N LEU A 20 11.93 1.14 9.43
CA LEU A 20 13.02 2.12 9.43
C LEU A 20 13.22 2.79 8.05
N GLY A 21 12.80 2.14 6.96
CA GLY A 21 13.02 2.62 5.59
C GLY A 21 11.81 3.26 4.90
N GLN A 22 10.59 2.91 5.30
CA GLN A 22 9.36 3.40 4.66
C GLN A 22 8.53 4.28 5.61
N ALA A 23 8.61 5.60 5.38
CA ALA A 23 8.09 6.65 6.26
C ALA A 23 6.55 6.76 6.40
N ILE A 24 5.73 5.80 5.93
CA ILE A 24 4.31 6.10 5.63
C ILE A 24 3.29 4.99 5.89
N LEU A 25 3.68 3.94 6.60
CA LEU A 25 2.74 2.89 7.00
C LEU A 25 1.92 3.35 8.21
N LEU A 26 0.63 3.60 8.02
CA LEU A 26 -0.32 3.75 9.11
C LEU A 26 -0.94 2.36 9.36
N GLY A 27 -0.48 1.66 10.39
CA GLY A 27 -1.00 0.32 10.75
C GLY A 27 -0.77 -0.77 9.69
N GLY A 28 0.23 -0.60 8.82
CA GLY A 28 0.50 -1.55 7.73
C GLY A 28 -0.19 -1.23 6.42
N ALA A 29 -0.85 -0.07 6.28
CA ALA A 29 -1.43 0.43 5.02
C ALA A 29 -0.79 1.76 4.57
N PRO A 30 -0.69 2.06 3.26
CA PRO A 30 -0.15 3.33 2.77
C PRO A 30 -1.14 4.45 3.10
N ARG A 31 -0.69 5.49 3.81
CA ARG A 31 -1.56 6.57 4.36
C ARG A 31 -2.67 7.08 3.42
N GLY A 32 -2.39 7.20 2.11
CA GLY A 32 -3.34 7.75 1.14
C GLY A 32 -4.57 6.87 0.97
N VAL A 33 -4.39 5.56 0.92
CA VAL A 33 -5.49 4.60 0.76
C VAL A 33 -6.34 4.55 2.03
N ALA A 34 -5.68 4.56 3.20
CA ALA A 34 -6.37 4.57 4.48
C ALA A 34 -7.25 5.82 4.65
N ILE A 35 -6.76 6.99 4.27
CA ILE A 35 -7.51 8.25 4.33
C ILE A 35 -8.70 8.21 3.36
N VAL A 36 -8.49 7.84 2.09
CA VAL A 36 -9.57 7.79 1.10
C VAL A 36 -10.67 6.81 1.53
N ASN A 37 -10.30 5.62 2.01
CA ASN A 37 -11.27 4.64 2.49
C ASN A 37 -12.02 5.14 3.74
N GLY A 38 -11.30 5.77 4.68
CA GLY A 38 -11.90 6.39 5.86
C GLY A 38 -12.92 7.47 5.50
N THR A 39 -12.60 8.32 4.53
CA THR A 39 -13.50 9.38 4.05
C THR A 39 -14.73 8.81 3.34
N ILE A 40 -14.58 7.80 2.48
CA ILE A 40 -15.71 7.14 1.80
C ILE A 40 -16.63 6.49 2.84
N ALA A 41 -16.06 5.77 3.80
CA ALA A 41 -16.82 5.15 4.88
C ALA A 41 -17.56 6.19 5.74
N ALA A 42 -16.92 7.31 6.08
CA ALA A 42 -17.54 8.38 6.84
C ALA A 42 -18.66 9.09 6.05
N ALA A 43 -18.44 9.35 4.76
CA ALA A 43 -19.46 9.94 3.88
C ALA A 43 -20.70 9.04 3.77
N ILE A 44 -20.52 7.72 3.68
CA ILE A 44 -21.62 6.76 3.63
C ILE A 44 -22.29 6.61 5.01
N GLY A 45 -21.51 6.41 6.06
CA GLY A 45 -22.01 6.10 7.41
C GLY A 45 -22.68 7.29 8.09
N LEU A 46 -22.05 8.47 8.01
CA LEU A 46 -22.57 9.70 8.62
C LEU A 46 -23.42 10.51 7.65
N GLY A 47 -23.02 10.60 6.38
CA GLY A 47 -23.73 11.41 5.38
C GLY A 47 -25.05 10.80 4.92
N LEU A 48 -25.07 9.48 4.66
CA LEU A 48 -26.30 8.75 4.30
C LEU A 48 -27.01 8.14 5.53
N GLN A 49 -26.47 8.39 6.74
CA GLN A 49 -26.89 7.81 8.02
C GLN A 49 -26.89 6.26 8.08
N GLN A 50 -26.31 5.61 7.07
CA GLN A 50 -26.20 4.16 6.95
C GLN A 50 -24.97 3.65 7.73
N TRP A 51 -24.92 3.89 9.03
CA TRP A 51 -23.74 3.62 9.86
C TRP A 51 -23.22 2.17 9.77
N LEU A 52 -24.12 1.18 9.67
CA LEU A 52 -23.76 -0.24 9.46
C LEU A 52 -23.05 -0.47 8.14
N VAL A 53 -23.54 0.14 7.05
CA VAL A 53 -22.91 0.08 5.74
C VAL A 53 -21.57 0.79 5.76
N GLY A 54 -21.50 1.95 6.43
CA GLY A 54 -20.25 2.70 6.61
C GLY A 54 -19.18 1.89 7.34
N ILE A 55 -19.53 1.19 8.44
CA ILE A 55 -18.61 0.31 9.16
C ILE A 55 -18.19 -0.89 8.31
N ALA A 56 -19.12 -1.51 7.58
CA ALA A 56 -18.80 -2.63 6.70
C ALA A 56 -17.81 -2.22 5.60
N VAL A 57 -18.06 -1.08 4.94
CA VAL A 57 -17.16 -0.49 3.93
C VAL A 57 -15.81 -0.15 4.54
N TRP A 58 -15.80 0.44 5.73
CA TRP A 58 -14.55 0.76 6.46
C TRP A 58 -13.73 -0.50 6.72
N ALA A 59 -14.34 -1.53 7.33
CA ALA A 59 -13.66 -2.76 7.71
C ALA A 59 -13.14 -3.54 6.49
N ILE A 60 -13.94 -3.66 5.43
CA ILE A 60 -13.54 -4.34 4.20
C ILE A 60 -12.43 -3.56 3.51
N GLY A 61 -12.62 -2.25 3.28
CA GLY A 61 -11.62 -1.43 2.60
C GLY A 61 -10.32 -1.29 3.37
N HIS A 62 -10.36 -1.25 4.70
CA HIS A 62 -9.17 -1.18 5.53
C HIS A 62 -8.42 -2.50 5.56
N SER A 63 -9.15 -3.63 5.64
CA SER A 63 -8.55 -4.97 5.54
C SER A 63 -7.85 -5.18 4.20
N ILE A 64 -8.47 -4.76 3.09
CA ILE A 64 -7.86 -4.79 1.75
C ILE A 64 -6.63 -3.88 1.69
N ALA A 65 -6.69 -2.68 2.27
CA ALA A 65 -5.56 -1.74 2.29
C ALA A 65 -4.34 -2.29 3.05
N VAL A 66 -4.57 -2.94 4.21
CA VAL A 66 -3.52 -3.59 5.00
C VAL A 66 -2.95 -4.80 4.25
N PHE A 67 -3.81 -5.58 3.58
CA PHE A 67 -3.37 -6.72 2.78
C PHE A 67 -2.56 -6.29 1.55
N ALA A 68 -2.98 -5.22 0.87
CA ALA A 68 -2.30 -4.65 -0.27
C ALA A 68 -0.92 -4.12 0.10
N ALA A 69 -0.77 -3.40 1.21
CA ALA A 69 0.55 -2.97 1.66
C ALA A 69 1.43 -4.09 2.23
N ARG A 70 0.83 -5.18 2.75
CA ARG A 70 1.58 -6.42 3.01
C ARG A 70 2.09 -7.09 1.74
N ARG A 71 1.36 -6.98 0.62
CA ARG A 71 1.71 -7.65 -0.63
C ARG A 71 2.67 -6.85 -1.49
N ASP A 72 2.44 -5.55 -1.63
CA ASP A 72 3.19 -4.72 -2.55
C ASP A 72 3.11 -3.22 -2.18
N PRO A 73 4.12 -2.67 -1.49
CA PRO A 73 4.14 -1.27 -1.10
C PRO A 73 4.28 -0.28 -2.27
N ASP A 74 4.78 -0.73 -3.43
CA ASP A 74 4.99 0.13 -4.62
C ASP A 74 3.83 0.06 -5.61
N PHE A 75 2.79 -0.74 -5.34
CA PHE A 75 1.63 -0.85 -6.22
C PHE A 75 0.91 0.47 -6.45
N VAL A 76 0.78 1.31 -5.41
CA VAL A 76 0.10 2.61 -5.49
C VAL A 76 0.87 3.62 -6.37
N PRO A 77 2.18 3.87 -6.18
CA PRO A 77 2.91 4.76 -7.07
C PRO A 77 3.00 4.22 -8.51
N VAL A 78 3.10 2.90 -8.70
CA VAL A 78 3.06 2.29 -10.05
C VAL A 78 1.70 2.47 -10.70
N LEU A 79 0.60 2.21 -9.99
CA LEU A 79 -0.77 2.41 -10.49
C LEU A 79 -1.05 3.87 -10.80
N LEU A 80 -0.65 4.79 -9.93
CA LEU A 80 -0.76 6.23 -10.17
C LEU A 80 0.08 6.66 -11.38
N ARG A 81 1.27 6.08 -11.57
CA ARG A 81 2.09 6.30 -12.75
C ARG A 81 1.40 5.76 -14.01
N HIS A 82 0.77 4.60 -13.93
CA HIS A 82 0.00 4.01 -15.03
C HIS A 82 -1.23 4.84 -15.39
N LEU A 83 -2.01 5.29 -14.39
CA LEU A 83 -3.16 6.18 -14.60
C LEU A 83 -2.75 7.55 -15.16
N ARG A 84 -1.56 8.05 -14.79
CA ARG A 84 -1.00 9.31 -15.29
C ARG A 84 -0.37 9.18 -16.67
N GLN A 85 0.10 8.00 -17.05
CA GLN A 85 0.58 7.72 -18.40
C GLN A 85 -0.63 7.47 -19.31
N LYS A 86 -1.01 8.49 -20.10
CA LYS A 86 -1.95 8.27 -21.22
C LYS A 86 -1.40 7.13 -22.09
N GLY A 87 -2.21 6.09 -22.31
CA GLY A 87 -1.85 4.96 -23.15
C GLY A 87 -1.54 5.41 -24.57
N TYR A 88 -0.27 5.71 -24.84
CA TYR A 88 0.24 5.97 -26.17
C TYR A 88 0.87 4.68 -26.67
N LEU A 89 0.01 3.82 -27.21
CA LEU A 89 0.41 2.75 -28.12
C LEU A 89 0.00 3.23 -29.53
N ALA A 90 0.69 4.25 -30.04
CA ALA A 90 0.61 4.54 -31.47
C ALA A 90 1.68 3.71 -32.16
N CYS A 91 1.24 2.80 -33.02
CA CYS A 91 2.08 2.09 -33.96
C CYS A 91 2.10 2.84 -35.29
#